data_AF-A0A142D011-F1
#
_entry.id   AF-A0A142D011-F1
#
_cell.length_a   1.000
_cell.length_b   1.000
_cell.length_c   1.000
_cell.angle_alpha   90.00
_cell.angle_beta   90.00
_cell.angle_gamma   90.00
#
_symmetry.space_group_name_H-M   'P 1'
#
loop_
_entity.id
_entity.type
_entity.pdbx_description
1 polymer ?
#
loop_
_entity_poly.entity_id
_entity_poly.type
_entity_poly.pdbx_seq_one_letter_code
_entity_poly.pdbx_strand_id
1 'polypeptide(L)'
;MTTLWQMEKEKYGPRTEQVISVLSGLLNIDWFVNAGTPHYRKEAEEAIREWMASFDLKQYHYHIHWLEEGTIVPSLAKMNLAKSPLWRSLFPIPEHMKQATAVAGREGCLTRLVDEVPARLFHHCFDAAYRAFHQYGSSVVKTAVCSVMYIGGMACAWESVADLDGWGSNPFRALLRVFEYGHCPLGMGDEQLYLF
;
A
#
# COMPACT_ATOMS: atom_id res chain seq x y z
N MET A 1 -35.95 -8.42 -11.45
CA MET A 1 -35.16 -7.17 -11.42
C MET A 1 -34.27 -7.03 -10.18
N THR A 2 -34.26 -8.01 -9.26
CA THR A 2 -33.46 -7.98 -8.02
C THR A 2 -32.01 -8.47 -8.21
N THR A 3 -31.73 -9.21 -9.27
CA THR A 3 -30.46 -9.93 -9.51
C THR A 3 -29.28 -9.04 -9.93
N LEU A 4 -29.53 -7.99 -10.73
CA LEU A 4 -28.46 -7.07 -11.19
C LEU A 4 -27.92 -6.18 -10.05
N TRP A 5 -28.81 -5.70 -9.17
CA TRP A 5 -28.44 -4.90 -8.00
C TRP A 5 -27.70 -5.70 -6.93
N GLN A 6 -28.00 -7.00 -6.79
CA GLN A 6 -27.29 -7.90 -5.87
C GLN A 6 -25.90 -8.27 -6.40
N MET A 7 -25.75 -8.44 -7.72
CA MET A 7 -24.46 -8.70 -8.37
C MET A 7 -23.44 -7.55 -8.20
N GLU A 8 -23.90 -6.30 -8.14
CA GLU A 8 -23.03 -5.16 -7.88
C GLU A 8 -22.66 -5.02 -6.39
N LYS A 9 -23.57 -5.38 -5.48
CA LYS A 9 -23.36 -5.32 -4.02
C LYS A 9 -22.35 -6.34 -3.48
N GLU A 10 -22.07 -7.41 -4.22
CA GLU A 10 -21.10 -8.44 -3.82
C GLU A 10 -19.89 -8.52 -4.74
N LYS A 11 -19.66 -7.48 -5.57
CA LYS A 11 -18.56 -7.47 -6.54
C LYS A 11 -17.20 -7.82 -5.90
N TYR A 12 -16.98 -7.38 -4.67
CA TYR A 12 -15.76 -7.64 -3.90
C TYR A 12 -16.05 -8.39 -2.59
N GLY A 13 -17.21 -9.08 -2.51
CA GLY A 13 -17.65 -9.83 -1.34
C GLY A 13 -18.51 -9.03 -0.35
N PRO A 14 -18.75 -9.54 0.86
CA PRO A 14 -19.67 -8.94 1.85
C PRO A 14 -19.33 -7.53 2.30
N ARG A 15 -18.08 -7.09 2.09
CA ARG A 15 -17.57 -5.76 2.46
C ARG A 15 -17.27 -4.87 1.24
N THR A 16 -18.02 -5.05 0.16
CA THR A 16 -17.84 -4.31 -1.11
C THR A 16 -17.88 -2.79 -0.89
N GLU A 17 -18.75 -2.28 -0.01
CA GLU A 17 -18.83 -0.84 0.28
C GLU A 17 -17.54 -0.30 0.92
N GLN A 18 -16.91 -1.06 1.81
CA GLN A 18 -15.65 -0.67 2.44
C GLN A 18 -14.49 -0.69 1.44
N VAL A 19 -14.46 -1.68 0.56
CA VAL A 19 -13.51 -1.71 -0.57
C VAL A 19 -13.69 -0.47 -1.45
N ILE A 20 -14.92 -0.15 -1.86
CA ILE A 20 -15.21 1.00 -2.71
C ILE A 20 -14.81 2.30 -2.00
N SER A 21 -15.05 2.41 -0.70
CA SER A 21 -14.64 3.58 0.09
C SER A 21 -13.12 3.75 0.10
N VAL A 22 -12.34 2.69 0.33
CA VAL A 22 -10.86 2.75 0.29
C VAL A 22 -10.38 3.12 -1.11
N LEU A 23 -10.89 2.44 -2.13
CA LEU A 23 -10.49 2.71 -3.52
C LEU A 23 -10.83 4.14 -3.93
N SER A 24 -12.03 4.63 -3.60
CA SER A 24 -12.43 6.00 -3.91
C SER A 24 -11.55 7.03 -3.20
N GLY A 25 -11.14 6.75 -1.96
CA GLY A 25 -10.14 7.57 -1.26
C GLY A 25 -8.84 7.67 -2.04
N LEU A 26 -8.28 6.52 -2.44
CA LEU A 26 -7.04 6.45 -3.23
C LEU A 26 -7.14 7.21 -4.55
N LEU A 27 -8.24 7.08 -5.28
CA LEU A 27 -8.42 7.73 -6.58
C LEU A 27 -8.51 9.26 -6.49
N ASN A 28 -8.74 9.81 -5.29
CA ASN A 28 -8.83 11.26 -5.03
C ASN A 28 -7.58 11.83 -4.33
N ILE A 29 -6.51 11.04 -4.16
CA ILE A 29 -5.26 11.53 -3.57
C ILE A 29 -4.52 12.43 -4.57
N ASP A 30 -4.05 13.59 -4.09
CA ASP A 30 -3.06 14.43 -4.79
C ASP A 30 -1.67 13.80 -4.67
N TRP A 31 -1.42 12.78 -5.49
CA TRP A 31 -0.25 11.92 -5.38
C TRP A 31 1.06 12.71 -5.40
N PHE A 32 1.93 12.43 -4.41
CA PHE A 32 3.31 12.90 -4.32
C PHE A 32 3.49 14.43 -4.23
N VAL A 33 2.45 15.18 -3.88
CA VAL A 33 2.49 16.66 -3.85
C VAL A 33 3.52 17.23 -2.86
N ASN A 34 3.91 16.45 -1.83
CA ASN A 34 4.89 16.83 -0.82
C ASN A 34 6.18 16.00 -0.89
N ALA A 35 6.37 15.20 -1.94
CA ALA A 35 7.56 14.39 -2.15
C ALA A 35 8.82 15.27 -2.20
N GLY A 36 9.83 14.92 -1.41
CA GLY A 36 11.07 15.67 -1.23
C GLY A 36 10.97 16.86 -0.28
N THR A 37 9.78 17.18 0.24
CA THR A 37 9.55 18.37 1.09
C THR A 37 9.51 18.00 2.58
N PRO A 38 9.72 18.96 3.50
CA PRO A 38 9.58 18.74 4.95
C PRO A 38 8.12 18.77 5.45
N HIS A 39 7.17 19.23 4.63
CA HIS A 39 5.76 19.35 5.00
C HIS A 39 5.16 17.98 5.30
N TYR A 40 4.39 17.82 6.37
CA TYR A 40 3.79 16.56 6.83
C TYR A 40 4.72 15.36 7.13
N ARG A 41 6.04 15.54 7.19
CA ARG A 41 6.97 14.43 7.49
C ARG A 41 6.66 13.76 8.84
N LYS A 42 6.34 14.53 9.87
CA LYS A 42 6.06 14.00 11.20
C LYS A 42 4.82 13.11 11.19
N GLU A 43 3.76 13.57 10.53
CA GLU A 43 2.50 12.87 10.38
C GLU A 43 2.66 11.59 9.54
N ALA A 44 3.47 11.63 8.49
CA ALA A 44 3.83 10.44 7.72
C ALA A 44 4.62 9.42 8.55
N GLU A 45 5.55 9.87 9.39
CA GLU A 45 6.25 8.97 10.31
C GLU A 45 5.33 8.35 11.36
N GLU A 46 4.39 9.13 11.92
CA GLU A 46 3.38 8.63 12.86
C GLU A 46 2.48 7.58 12.21
N ALA A 47 2.05 7.82 10.97
CA ALA A 47 1.28 6.88 10.17
C ALA A 47 2.03 5.55 9.97
N ILE A 48 3.33 5.60 9.68
CA ILE A 48 4.19 4.41 9.58
C ILE A 48 4.32 3.69 10.92
N ARG A 49 4.55 4.42 12.02
CA ARG A 49 4.62 3.85 13.37
C ARG A 49 3.33 3.12 13.76
N GLU A 50 2.17 3.66 13.41
CA GLU A 50 0.87 3.01 13.63
C GLU A 50 0.72 1.74 12.78
N TRP A 51 1.09 1.78 11.51
CA TRP A 51 1.10 0.61 10.65
C TRP A 51 1.99 -0.50 11.19
N MET A 52 3.20 -0.19 11.66
CA MET A 52 4.08 -1.20 12.28
C MET A 52 3.52 -1.74 13.61
N ALA A 53 2.85 -0.90 14.39
CA ALA A 53 2.18 -1.35 15.61
C ALA A 53 1.10 -2.39 15.32
N SER A 54 0.37 -2.22 14.22
CA SER A 54 -0.73 -3.12 13.84
C SER A 54 -0.28 -4.54 13.45
N PHE A 55 0.98 -4.68 13.02
CA PHE A 55 1.58 -5.97 12.67
C PHE A 55 2.46 -6.56 13.77
N ASP A 56 2.46 -5.95 14.96
CA ASP A 56 3.41 -6.24 16.03
C ASP A 56 4.83 -6.34 15.48
N LEU A 57 5.29 -5.25 14.85
CA LEU A 57 6.65 -5.12 14.31
C LEU A 57 7.54 -4.21 15.17
N LYS A 58 7.05 -3.80 16.36
CA LYS A 58 7.78 -2.91 17.27
C LYS A 58 9.03 -3.54 17.87
N GLN A 59 9.10 -4.87 17.90
CA GLN A 59 10.26 -5.63 18.33
C GLN A 59 11.46 -5.49 17.38
N TYR A 60 11.22 -5.06 16.14
CA TYR A 60 12.31 -4.68 15.24
C TYR A 60 12.73 -3.26 15.57
N HIS A 61 14.04 -3.07 15.83
CA HIS A 61 14.62 -1.74 15.76
C HIS A 61 14.56 -1.32 14.30
N TYR A 62 13.68 -0.36 13.97
CA TYR A 62 13.61 0.20 12.64
C TYR A 62 13.84 1.70 12.70
N HIS A 63 14.31 2.23 11.58
CA HIS A 63 14.45 3.66 11.39
C HIS A 63 13.70 4.08 10.14
N ILE A 64 13.08 5.25 10.22
CA ILE A 64 12.52 5.91 9.05
C ILE A 64 13.61 6.80 8.48
N HIS A 65 13.97 6.56 7.22
CA HIS A 65 15.00 7.30 6.52
C HIS A 65 14.38 8.11 5.39
N TRP A 66 14.39 9.43 5.56
CA TRP A 66 14.03 10.37 4.50
C TRP A 66 15.17 10.46 3.51
N LEU A 67 14.90 10.03 2.28
CA LEU A 67 15.84 10.14 1.18
C LEU A 67 15.92 11.59 0.71
N GLU A 68 17.11 11.97 0.28
CA GLU A 68 17.39 13.26 -0.34
C GLU A 68 17.62 13.04 -1.83
N GLU A 69 17.47 14.08 -2.66
CA GLU A 69 17.53 13.98 -4.13
C GLU A 69 18.75 13.17 -4.64
N GLY A 70 19.93 13.39 -4.04
CA GLY A 70 21.17 12.70 -4.42
C GLY A 70 21.31 11.25 -3.91
N THR A 71 20.47 10.82 -2.97
CA THR A 71 20.58 9.51 -2.30
C THR A 71 19.51 8.51 -2.74
N ILE A 72 18.48 8.93 -3.48
CA ILE A 72 17.38 8.06 -3.93
C ILE A 72 17.90 6.86 -4.74
N VAL A 73 18.58 7.11 -5.85
CA VAL A 73 19.03 6.04 -6.78
C VAL A 73 20.03 5.09 -6.09
N PRO A 74 21.07 5.57 -5.39
CA PRO A 74 21.97 4.69 -4.64
C PRO A 74 21.26 3.86 -3.57
N SER A 75 20.25 4.42 -2.91
CA SER A 75 19.51 3.72 -1.85
C SER A 75 18.63 2.62 -2.43
N LEU A 76 17.87 2.93 -3.48
CA LEU A 76 17.06 1.94 -4.21
C LEU A 76 17.90 0.78 -4.74
N ALA A 77 19.08 1.05 -5.28
CA ALA A 77 19.99 0.01 -5.80
C ALA A 77 20.51 -0.93 -4.71
N LYS A 78 20.57 -0.47 -3.45
CA LYS A 78 21.00 -1.28 -2.30
C LYS A 78 19.87 -2.03 -1.63
N MET A 79 18.60 -1.70 -1.93
CA MET A 79 17.46 -2.35 -1.30
C MET A 79 17.43 -3.84 -1.63
N ASN A 80 17.37 -4.66 -0.59
CA ASN A 80 17.28 -6.11 -0.71
C ASN A 80 16.24 -6.65 0.26
N LEU A 81 15.02 -6.85 -0.24
CA LEU A 81 13.90 -7.36 0.54
C LEU A 81 14.19 -8.74 1.15
N ALA A 82 14.98 -9.60 0.49
CA ALA A 82 15.31 -10.93 1.03
C ALA A 82 16.11 -10.87 2.34
N LYS A 83 16.83 -9.76 2.56
CA LYS A 83 17.57 -9.49 3.80
C LYS A 83 16.75 -8.74 4.85
N SER A 84 15.65 -8.09 4.47
CA SER A 84 14.85 -7.28 5.40
C SER A 84 14.04 -8.18 6.35
N PRO A 85 14.26 -8.07 7.69
CA PRO A 85 13.42 -8.75 8.68
C PRO A 85 11.97 -8.29 8.62
N LEU A 86 11.73 -6.99 8.36
CA LEU A 86 10.38 -6.44 8.18
C LEU A 86 9.66 -7.13 7.01
N TRP A 87 10.34 -7.29 5.88
CA TRP A 87 9.74 -7.98 4.73
C TRP A 87 9.37 -9.43 5.02
N ARG A 88 10.18 -10.16 5.81
CA ARG A 88 9.87 -11.55 6.19
C ARG A 88 8.57 -11.68 6.97
N SER A 89 8.23 -10.68 7.79
CA SER A 89 6.97 -10.66 8.54
C SER A 89 5.77 -10.28 7.67
N LEU A 90 5.99 -9.46 6.63
CA LEU A 90 4.93 -8.97 5.75
C LEU A 90 4.65 -9.88 4.55
N PHE A 91 5.68 -10.58 4.05
CA PHE A 91 5.61 -11.46 2.87
C PHE A 91 4.53 -12.55 2.95
N PRO A 92 4.23 -13.17 4.11
CA PRO A 92 3.18 -14.19 4.21
C PRO A 92 1.75 -13.65 4.10
N ILE A 93 1.52 -12.34 4.33
CA ILE A 93 0.17 -11.76 4.44
C ILE A 93 -0.69 -12.04 3.19
N PRO A 94 -0.22 -11.81 1.95
CA PRO A 94 -1.04 -12.07 0.76
C PRO A 94 -1.45 -13.54 0.63
N GLU A 95 -0.57 -14.47 1.01
CA GLU A 95 -0.89 -15.90 0.97
C GLU A 95 -1.90 -16.26 2.07
N HIS A 96 -1.78 -15.69 3.27
CA HIS A 96 -2.80 -15.83 4.31
C HIS A 96 -4.17 -15.28 3.86
N MET A 97 -4.21 -14.14 3.15
CA MET A 97 -5.46 -13.59 2.58
C MET A 97 -6.08 -14.56 1.58
N LYS A 98 -5.25 -15.11 0.70
CA LYS A 98 -5.67 -16.11 -0.29
C LYS A 98 -6.28 -17.33 0.39
N GLN A 99 -5.64 -17.86 1.42
CA GLN A 99 -6.16 -19.01 2.19
C GLN A 99 -7.46 -18.68 2.93
N ALA A 100 -7.54 -17.51 3.58
CA ALA A 100 -8.73 -17.08 4.28
C ALA A 100 -9.93 -16.92 3.33
N THR A 101 -9.70 -16.32 2.16
CA THR A 101 -10.75 -16.20 1.13
C THR A 101 -11.10 -17.54 0.50
N ALA A 102 -10.16 -18.47 0.34
CA ALA A 102 -10.42 -19.85 -0.08
C ALA A 102 -11.41 -20.56 0.86
N VAL A 103 -11.11 -20.56 2.16
CA VAL A 103 -11.95 -21.19 3.18
C VAL A 103 -13.34 -20.55 3.23
N ALA A 104 -13.43 -19.23 3.03
CA ALA A 104 -14.70 -18.50 3.02
C ALA A 104 -15.46 -18.57 1.68
N GLY A 105 -14.93 -19.23 0.64
CA GLY A 105 -15.54 -19.28 -0.70
C GLY A 105 -15.52 -17.94 -1.44
N ARG A 106 -14.55 -17.06 -1.14
CA ARG A 106 -14.41 -15.68 -1.64
C ARG A 106 -13.21 -15.45 -2.56
N GLU A 107 -12.53 -16.50 -3.03
CA GLU A 107 -11.31 -16.39 -3.85
C GLU A 107 -11.52 -15.51 -5.10
N GLY A 108 -12.69 -15.62 -5.74
CA GLY A 108 -13.04 -14.81 -6.90
C GLY A 108 -13.13 -13.31 -6.60
N CYS A 109 -13.49 -12.94 -5.36
CA CYS A 109 -13.51 -11.55 -4.92
C CYS A 109 -12.08 -11.01 -4.80
N LEU A 110 -11.19 -11.76 -4.14
CA LEU A 110 -9.78 -11.38 -4.01
C LEU A 110 -9.08 -11.31 -5.37
N THR A 111 -9.32 -12.29 -6.25
CA THR A 111 -8.78 -12.32 -7.62
C THR A 111 -9.18 -11.05 -8.38
N ARG A 112 -10.46 -10.67 -8.30
CA ARG A 112 -10.93 -9.44 -8.95
C ARG A 112 -10.28 -8.17 -8.37
N LEU A 113 -10.04 -8.13 -7.07
CA LEU A 113 -9.36 -6.99 -6.43
C LEU A 113 -7.92 -6.85 -6.89
N VAL A 114 -7.16 -7.96 -6.93
CA VAL A 114 -5.75 -7.93 -7.33
C VAL A 114 -5.57 -7.62 -8.81
N ASP A 115 -6.57 -7.90 -9.65
CA ASP A 115 -6.54 -7.56 -11.07
C ASP A 115 -6.98 -6.10 -11.32
N GLU A 116 -8.11 -5.67 -10.75
CA GLU A 116 -8.72 -4.38 -11.08
C GLU A 116 -8.08 -3.19 -10.35
N VAL A 117 -7.73 -3.34 -9.08
CA VAL A 117 -7.27 -2.21 -8.24
C VAL A 117 -5.92 -1.68 -8.70
N PRO A 118 -4.87 -2.50 -8.90
CA PRO A 118 -3.58 -2.00 -9.38
C PRO A 118 -3.68 -1.28 -10.73
N ALA A 119 -4.48 -1.79 -11.67
CA ALA A 119 -4.67 -1.17 -12.97
C ALA A 119 -5.29 0.23 -12.85
N ARG A 120 -6.33 0.39 -12.01
CA ARG A 120 -6.94 1.70 -11.75
C ARG A 120 -5.95 2.66 -11.09
N LEU A 121 -5.22 2.19 -10.08
CA LEU A 121 -4.25 3.04 -9.37
C LEU A 121 -3.10 3.47 -10.28
N PHE A 122 -2.59 2.58 -11.14
CA PHE A 122 -1.58 2.91 -12.14
C PHE A 122 -1.99 4.11 -12.98
N HIS A 123 -3.19 4.08 -13.56
CA HIS A 123 -3.68 5.16 -14.42
C HIS A 123 -3.84 6.49 -13.68
N HIS A 124 -4.15 6.47 -12.39
CA HIS A 124 -4.34 7.68 -11.59
C HIS A 124 -3.04 8.26 -11.04
N CYS A 125 -2.04 7.43 -10.71
CA CYS A 125 -0.81 7.90 -10.07
C CYS A 125 0.37 8.09 -11.03
N PHE A 126 0.36 7.48 -12.22
CA PHE A 126 1.53 7.48 -13.12
C PHE A 126 1.98 8.89 -13.51
N ASP A 127 1.08 9.76 -13.96
CA ASP A 127 1.45 11.12 -14.38
C ASP A 127 2.03 11.93 -13.23
N ALA A 128 1.48 11.77 -12.02
CA ALA A 128 2.00 12.41 -10.82
C ALA A 128 3.38 11.86 -10.43
N ALA A 129 3.56 10.54 -10.48
CA ALA A 129 4.86 9.90 -10.24
C ALA A 129 5.90 10.35 -11.26
N TYR A 130 5.53 10.43 -12.55
CA TYR A 130 6.43 10.90 -13.59
C TYR A 130 6.85 12.35 -13.32
N ARG A 131 5.90 13.25 -13.05
CA ARG A 131 6.20 14.65 -12.70
C ARG A 131 7.15 14.76 -11.51
N ALA A 132 6.89 14.02 -10.44
CA ALA A 132 7.69 14.08 -9.20
C ALA A 132 9.07 13.42 -9.32
N PHE A 133 9.21 12.35 -10.11
CA PHE A 133 10.40 11.47 -10.02
C PHE A 133 11.17 11.26 -11.32
N HIS A 134 10.70 11.72 -12.48
CA HIS A 134 11.36 11.41 -13.77
C HIS A 134 12.84 11.85 -13.82
N GLN A 135 13.19 12.96 -13.14
CA GLN A 135 14.56 13.45 -13.07
C GLN A 135 15.54 12.48 -12.39
N TYR A 136 15.05 11.57 -11.56
CA TYR A 136 15.85 10.53 -10.90
C TYR A 136 15.91 9.21 -11.69
N GLY A 137 15.26 9.16 -12.86
CA GLY A 137 15.25 8.01 -13.76
C GLY A 137 14.01 7.13 -13.63
N SER A 138 13.80 6.30 -14.66
CA SER A 138 12.61 5.46 -14.81
C SER A 138 12.44 4.42 -13.71
N SER A 139 13.55 3.98 -13.07
CA SER A 139 13.50 3.07 -11.94
C SER A 139 12.79 3.69 -10.73
N VAL A 140 12.99 4.97 -10.45
CA VAL A 140 12.35 5.67 -9.31
C VAL A 140 10.86 5.85 -9.57
N VAL A 141 10.50 6.30 -10.78
CA VAL A 141 9.09 6.40 -11.21
C VAL A 141 8.40 5.04 -11.08
N LYS A 142 9.05 3.97 -11.58
CA LYS A 142 8.52 2.60 -11.49
C LYS A 142 8.32 2.18 -10.03
N THR A 143 9.31 2.42 -9.17
CA THR A 143 9.19 2.09 -7.74
C THR A 143 8.04 2.83 -7.08
N ALA A 144 7.91 4.14 -7.29
CA ALA A 144 6.82 4.92 -6.71
C ALA A 144 5.43 4.40 -7.13
N VAL A 145 5.25 4.15 -8.44
CA VAL A 145 3.99 3.60 -8.98
C VAL A 145 3.73 2.19 -8.43
N CYS A 146 4.75 1.33 -8.38
CA CYS A 146 4.64 -0.01 -7.80
C CYS A 146 4.27 0.03 -6.30
N SER A 147 4.83 0.97 -5.53
CA SER A 147 4.46 1.16 -4.12
C SER A 147 2.98 1.52 -3.96
N VAL A 148 2.47 2.45 -4.77
CA VAL A 148 1.04 2.82 -4.75
C VAL A 148 0.17 1.63 -5.10
N MET A 149 0.47 0.91 -6.18
CA MET A 149 -0.30 -0.25 -6.62
C MET A 149 -0.30 -1.36 -5.56
N TYR A 150 0.86 -1.65 -4.97
CA TYR A 150 0.99 -2.70 -3.96
C TYR A 150 0.25 -2.33 -2.68
N ILE A 151 0.53 -1.18 -2.09
CA ILE A 151 -0.06 -0.77 -0.81
C ILE A 151 -1.57 -0.53 -0.97
N GLY A 152 -1.99 0.16 -2.04
CA GLY A 152 -3.41 0.38 -2.32
C GLY A 152 -4.16 -0.92 -2.62
N GLY A 153 -3.53 -1.84 -3.35
CA GLY A 153 -4.05 -3.19 -3.59
C GLY A 153 -4.22 -3.98 -2.29
N MET A 154 -3.20 -3.99 -1.43
CA MET A 154 -3.25 -4.64 -0.13
C MET A 154 -4.33 -4.04 0.79
N ALA A 155 -4.48 -2.72 0.79
CA ALA A 155 -5.53 -2.05 1.57
C ALA A 155 -6.93 -2.45 1.09
N CYS A 156 -7.16 -2.53 -0.22
CA CYS A 156 -8.45 -2.98 -0.75
C CYS A 156 -8.67 -4.48 -0.50
N ALA A 157 -7.63 -5.30 -0.70
CA ALA A 157 -7.68 -6.74 -0.46
C ALA A 157 -7.98 -7.07 1.00
N TRP A 158 -7.43 -6.33 1.96
CA TRP A 158 -7.70 -6.54 3.38
C TRP A 158 -9.18 -6.40 3.72
N GLU A 159 -9.89 -5.44 3.11
CA GLU A 159 -11.33 -5.28 3.37
C GLU A 159 -12.15 -6.52 2.94
N SER A 160 -11.63 -7.39 2.04
CA SER A 160 -12.31 -8.64 1.65
C SER A 160 -12.26 -9.75 2.71
N VAL A 161 -11.34 -9.63 3.67
CA VAL A 161 -11.09 -10.59 4.75
C VAL A 161 -11.30 -10.00 6.14
N ALA A 162 -11.50 -8.69 6.28
CA ALA A 162 -11.58 -7.99 7.56
C ALA A 162 -12.71 -8.47 8.50
N ASP A 163 -13.79 -9.03 7.96
CA ASP A 163 -14.88 -9.65 8.75
C ASP A 163 -14.60 -11.10 9.17
N LEU A 164 -13.53 -11.72 8.66
CA LEU A 164 -13.15 -13.08 9.01
C LEU A 164 -12.36 -13.10 10.32
N ASP A 165 -12.52 -14.20 11.06
CA ASP A 165 -11.82 -14.42 12.32
C ASP A 165 -10.30 -14.27 12.15
N GLY A 166 -9.67 -13.48 13.01
CA GLY A 166 -8.22 -13.25 13.03
C GLY A 166 -7.70 -12.10 12.14
N TRP A 167 -8.55 -11.42 11.36
CA TRP A 167 -8.14 -10.28 10.51
C TRP A 167 -8.44 -8.93 11.14
N GLY A 168 -9.72 -8.62 11.39
CA GLY A 168 -10.13 -7.37 12.01
C GLY A 168 -9.80 -6.11 11.20
N SER A 169 -9.46 -5.03 11.89
CA SER A 169 -9.25 -3.70 11.29
C SER A 169 -8.13 -3.68 10.27
N ASN A 170 -8.32 -2.93 9.19
CA ASN A 170 -7.36 -2.82 8.09
C ASN A 170 -6.09 -2.04 8.48
N PRO A 171 -4.94 -2.70 8.63
CA PRO A 171 -3.69 -2.08 9.06
C PRO A 171 -3.12 -1.15 7.99
N PHE A 172 -3.38 -1.43 6.70
CA PHE A 172 -2.85 -0.64 5.60
C PHE A 172 -3.45 0.76 5.52
N ARG A 173 -4.59 1.03 6.18
CA ARG A 173 -5.16 2.39 6.27
C ARG A 173 -4.17 3.39 6.87
N ALA A 174 -3.41 2.97 7.88
CA ALA A 174 -2.37 3.81 8.45
C ALA A 174 -1.30 4.15 7.41
N LEU A 175 -0.84 3.16 6.64
CA LEU A 175 0.16 3.36 5.59
C LEU A 175 -0.36 4.20 4.41
N LEU A 176 -1.66 4.12 4.08
CA LEU A 176 -2.28 4.97 3.05
C LEU A 176 -2.19 6.45 3.37
N ARG A 177 -2.25 6.83 4.65
CA ARG A 177 -2.09 8.24 5.07
C ARG A 177 -0.75 8.84 4.64
N VAL A 178 0.31 8.04 4.48
CA VAL A 178 1.59 8.54 3.96
C VAL A 178 1.40 9.13 2.55
N PHE A 179 0.60 8.47 1.70
CA PHE A 179 0.27 8.99 0.39
C PHE A 179 -0.70 10.17 0.45
N GLU A 180 -1.66 10.16 1.38
CA GLU A 180 -2.57 11.29 1.60
C GLU A 180 -1.81 12.56 2.06
N TYR A 181 -0.74 12.39 2.84
CA TYR A 181 0.20 13.45 3.17
C TYR A 181 1.13 13.84 2.01
N GLY A 182 1.02 13.19 0.85
CA GLY A 182 1.77 13.54 -0.35
C GLY A 182 3.19 13.00 -0.40
N HIS A 183 3.57 12.06 0.47
CA HIS A 183 4.90 11.42 0.47
C HIS A 183 4.87 10.05 -0.21
N CYS A 184 6.07 9.53 -0.53
CA CYS A 184 6.22 8.23 -1.16
C CYS A 184 7.03 7.26 -0.29
N PRO A 185 6.44 6.13 0.15
CA PRO A 185 7.20 4.98 0.62
C PRO A 185 7.96 4.38 -0.59
N LEU A 186 9.28 4.53 -0.61
CA LEU A 186 10.12 4.05 -1.70
C LEU A 186 10.65 2.63 -1.48
N GLY A 187 10.57 2.12 -0.26
CA GLY A 187 10.84 0.72 0.03
C GLY A 187 11.32 0.48 1.45
N MET A 188 11.82 -0.74 1.67
CA MET A 188 12.41 -1.17 2.93
C MET A 188 13.68 -1.99 2.67
N GLY A 189 14.65 -1.89 3.55
CA GLY A 189 15.91 -2.62 3.46
C GLY A 189 16.59 -2.66 4.81
N ASP A 190 17.18 -3.81 5.16
CA ASP A 190 17.70 -4.08 6.51
C ASP A 190 16.66 -3.67 7.58
N GLU A 191 17.01 -2.71 8.43
CA GLU A 191 16.18 -2.13 9.50
C GLU A 191 15.64 -0.72 9.14
N GLN A 192 15.47 -0.43 7.85
CA GLN A 192 15.11 0.90 7.36
C GLN A 192 13.82 0.87 6.53
N LEU A 193 12.97 1.87 6.75
CA LEU A 193 11.87 2.25 5.86
C LEU A 193 12.24 3.57 5.17
N TYR A 194 12.22 3.56 3.85
CA TYR A 194 12.66 4.69 3.05
C TYR A 194 11.47 5.50 2.55
N LEU A 195 11.51 6.80 2.82
CA LEU A 195 10.51 7.78 2.39
C LEU A 195 11.14 8.86 1.52
N PHE A 196 10.32 9.47 0.67
CA PHE A 196 10.66 10.68 -0.05
C PHE A 196 9.49 11.66 -0.01
#